data_AF-A0A1G0PD20-F1
#
_entry.id   AF-A0A1G0PD20-F1
#
_cell.length_a   1.000
_cell.length_b   1.000
_cell.length_c   1.000
_cell.angle_alpha   90.00
_cell.angle_beta   90.00
_cell.angle_gamma   90.00
#
_symmetry.space_group_name_H-M   'P 1'
#
loop_
_entity.id
_entity.type
_entity.pdbx_description
1 polymer ?
#
loop_
_entity_poly.entity_id
_entity_poly.type
_entity_poly.pdbx_seq_one_letter_code
_entity_poly.pdbx_strand_id
1 'polypeptide(L)'
;MAFFKNKKIRNYFFLLLFIAGLIFLFFNEQGVFKYLKLKGEVKDINSQMEKVDKENKKLKDEVDSLKQKIPAKIERTAREKYNMIREGEKAIKIEEE
;
A
#
# COMPACT_ATOMS: atom_id res chain seq x y z
N MET A 1 49.79 13.58 -30.25
CA MET A 1 48.89 12.41 -30.42
C MET A 1 49.73 11.12 -30.49
N ALA A 2 49.99 10.47 -29.35
CA ALA A 2 50.79 9.22 -29.32
C ALA A 2 50.21 8.13 -28.39
N PHE A 3 48.91 8.19 -28.06
CA PHE A 3 48.29 7.27 -27.11
C PHE A 3 47.82 5.93 -27.70
N PHE A 4 47.88 5.74 -29.04
CA PHE A 4 47.27 4.58 -29.72
C PHE A 4 48.25 3.52 -30.26
N LYS A 5 49.49 3.43 -29.75
CA LYS A 5 50.43 2.39 -30.21
C LYS A 5 50.28 1.05 -29.47
N ASN A 6 49.72 1.04 -28.25
CA ASN A 6 49.63 -0.15 -27.41
C ASN A 6 48.21 -0.72 -27.34
N LYS A 7 48.03 -1.93 -27.89
CA LYS A 7 46.75 -2.67 -27.96
C LYS A 7 46.09 -2.87 -26.58
N LYS A 8 46.89 -3.02 -25.52
CA LYS A 8 46.43 -3.14 -24.12
C LYS A 8 45.77 -1.84 -23.61
N ILE A 9 46.40 -0.69 -23.83
CA ILE A 9 45.87 0.62 -23.42
C ILE A 9 44.55 0.93 -24.12
N ARG A 10 44.45 0.60 -25.42
CA ARG A 10 43.20 0.70 -26.17
C ARG A 10 42.10 -0.18 -25.57
N ASN A 11 42.41 -1.41 -25.18
CA ASN A 11 41.44 -2.31 -24.56
C ASN A 11 40.97 -1.80 -23.19
N TYR A 12 41.88 -1.30 -22.35
CA TYR A 12 41.53 -0.68 -21.06
C TYR A 12 40.66 0.56 -21.25
N PHE A 13 40.94 1.38 -22.26
CA PHE A 13 40.10 2.53 -22.59
C PHE A 13 38.68 2.11 -22.97
N PHE A 14 38.51 1.10 -23.83
CA PHE A 14 37.19 0.56 -24.16
C PHE A 14 36.48 -0.06 -22.96
N LEU A 15 37.22 -0.77 -22.09
CA LEU A 15 36.67 -1.34 -20.86
C LEU A 15 36.16 -0.23 -19.91
N LEU A 16 36.94 0.84 -19.76
CA LEU A 16 36.57 2.00 -18.94
C LEU A 16 35.31 2.68 -19.49
N LEU A 17 35.24 2.88 -20.81
CA LEU A 17 34.08 3.45 -21.50
C LEU A 17 32.82 2.59 -21.30
N PHE A 18 32.98 1.26 -21.39
CA PHE A 18 31.89 0.32 -21.17
C PHE A 18 31.37 0.39 -19.73
N ILE A 19 32.26 0.39 -18.75
CA ILE A 19 31.90 0.50 -17.33
C ILE A 19 31.22 1.85 -17.05
N ALA A 20 31.73 2.96 -17.59
CA ALA A 20 31.11 4.26 -17.45
C ALA A 20 29.70 4.30 -18.07
N GLY A 21 29.52 3.67 -19.24
CA GLY A 21 28.21 3.52 -19.88
C GLY A 21 27.22 2.70 -19.05
N LEU A 22 27.68 1.62 -18.42
CA LEU A 22 26.85 0.83 -17.49
C LEU A 22 26.44 1.67 -16.28
N ILE A 23 27.39 2.35 -15.63
CA ILE A 23 27.09 3.22 -14.49
C ILE A 23 26.06 4.28 -14.88
N PHE A 24 26.21 4.91 -16.05
CA PHE A 24 25.22 5.86 -16.55
C PHE A 24 23.83 5.23 -16.75
N LEU A 25 23.73 4.05 -17.35
CA LEU A 25 22.46 3.35 -17.54
C LEU A 25 21.74 3.02 -16.22
N PHE A 26 22.49 2.63 -15.20
CA PHE A 26 21.92 2.26 -13.90
C PHE A 26 21.61 3.48 -13.01
N PHE A 27 22.48 4.49 -13.00
CA PHE A 27 22.42 5.64 -12.07
C PHE A 27 21.85 6.93 -12.67
N ASN A 28 21.44 6.95 -13.94
CA ASN A 28 20.73 8.10 -14.51
C ASN A 28 19.37 8.32 -13.80
N GLU A 29 18.87 9.55 -13.81
CA GLU A 29 17.53 9.92 -13.31
C GLU A 29 16.40 9.07 -13.89
N GLN A 30 16.55 8.59 -15.14
CA GLN A 30 15.62 7.66 -15.79
C GLN A 30 16.13 6.21 -15.80
N GLY A 31 17.13 5.91 -14.97
CA GLY A 31 17.79 4.61 -14.93
C GLY A 31 16.91 3.48 -14.39
N VAL A 32 17.41 2.25 -14.56
CA VAL A 32 16.70 1.02 -14.21
C VAL A 32 16.32 0.97 -12.72
N PHE A 33 17.21 1.44 -11.83
CA PHE A 33 16.93 1.47 -10.39
C PHE A 33 15.72 2.35 -10.04
N LYS A 34 15.62 3.52 -10.67
CA LYS A 34 14.50 4.44 -10.45
C LYS A 34 13.20 3.85 -10.95
N TYR A 35 13.20 3.21 -12.12
CA TYR A 35 12.04 2.50 -12.65
C TYR A 35 11.55 1.39 -11.69
N LEU A 36 12.44 0.55 -11.18
CA LEU A 36 12.07 -0.52 -10.25
C LEU A 36 11.47 0.03 -8.95
N LYS A 37 12.04 1.12 -8.41
CA LYS A 37 11.51 1.79 -7.23
C LYS A 37 10.10 2.36 -7.46
N LEU A 38 9.92 3.12 -8.54
CA LEU A 38 8.63 3.70 -8.94
C LEU A 38 7.57 2.61 -9.18
N LYS A 39 7.95 1.51 -9.84
CA LYS A 39 7.04 0.38 -10.05
C LYS A 39 6.59 -0.25 -8.72
N GLY A 40 7.49 -0.32 -7.74
CA GLY A 40 7.17 -0.75 -6.38
C GLY A 40 6.20 0.22 -5.69
N GLU A 41 6.47 1.52 -5.73
CA GLU A 41 5.63 2.57 -5.15
C GLU A 41 4.22 2.56 -5.76
N VAL A 42 4.10 2.46 -7.08
CA VAL A 42 2.80 2.38 -7.77
C VAL A 42 2.02 1.13 -7.32
N LYS A 43 2.69 -0.02 -7.20
CA LYS A 43 2.05 -1.25 -6.73
C LYS A 43 1.54 -1.12 -5.30
N ASP A 44 2.32 -0.50 -4.43
CA ASP A 44 1.94 -0.29 -3.03
C ASP A 44 0.76 0.68 -2.90
N ILE A 45 0.81 1.81 -3.59
CA ILE A 45 -0.30 2.79 -3.62
C ILE A 45 -1.59 2.13 -4.13
N ASN A 46 -1.54 1.35 -5.21
CA ASN A 46 -2.71 0.65 -5.72
C ASN A 46 -3.28 -0.36 -4.71
N SER A 47 -2.41 -1.08 -3.99
CA SER A 47 -2.82 -2.00 -2.92
C SER A 47 -3.49 -1.25 -1.76
N GLN A 48 -2.95 -0.09 -1.38
CA GLN A 48 -3.55 0.77 -0.36
C GLN A 48 -4.92 1.30 -0.81
N MET A 49 -5.05 1.76 -2.06
CA MET A 49 -6.32 2.19 -2.63
C MET A 49 -7.36 1.07 -2.57
N GLU A 50 -7.00 -0.15 -2.97
CA GLU A 50 -7.93 -1.28 -2.96
C GLU A 50 -8.40 -1.62 -1.54
N LYS A 51 -7.53 -1.52 -0.53
CA LYS A 51 -7.90 -1.70 0.87
C LYS A 51 -8.88 -0.63 1.34
N VAL A 52 -8.57 0.64 1.07
CA VAL A 52 -9.42 1.78 1.45
C VAL A 52 -10.78 1.69 0.76
N ASP A 53 -10.84 1.33 -0.51
CA ASP A 53 -12.11 1.16 -1.23
C ASP A 53 -12.97 0.04 -0.65
N LYS A 54 -12.35 -1.09 -0.27
CA LYS A 54 -13.06 -2.19 0.42
C LYS A 54 -13.60 -1.74 1.77
N GLU A 55 -12.82 -1.01 2.56
CA GLU A 55 -13.27 -0.46 3.85
C GLU A 55 -14.40 0.54 3.67
N ASN A 56 -14.27 1.45 2.70
CA ASN A 56 -15.29 2.45 2.41
C ASN A 56 -16.61 1.79 1.97
N LYS A 57 -16.54 0.75 1.11
CA LYS A 57 -17.73 -0.02 0.73
C LYS A 57 -18.37 -0.71 1.94
N LYS A 58 -17.59 -1.36 2.80
CA LYS A 58 -18.09 -2.01 4.02
C LYS A 58 -18.78 -1.00 4.95
N LEU A 59 -18.17 0.18 5.14
CA LEU A 59 -18.74 1.24 5.98
C LEU A 59 -20.03 1.81 5.38
N LYS A 60 -20.08 2.00 4.05
CA LYS A 60 -21.31 2.40 3.35
C LYS A 60 -22.42 1.38 3.55
N ASP A 61 -22.12 0.10 3.39
CA ASP A 61 -23.10 -0.97 3.60
C ASP A 61 -23.60 -1.01 5.07
N GLU A 62 -22.72 -0.74 6.04
CA GLU A 62 -23.10 -0.60 7.45
C GLU A 62 -24.04 0.60 7.64
N VAL A 63 -23.67 1.78 7.13
CA VAL A 63 -24.47 3.02 7.19
C VAL A 63 -25.82 2.85 6.51
N ASP A 64 -25.87 2.29 5.30
CA ASP A 64 -27.10 2.08 4.56
C ASP A 64 -28.02 1.11 5.31
N SER A 65 -27.46 0.05 5.90
CA SER A 65 -28.25 -0.89 6.68
C SER A 65 -28.80 -0.33 7.99
N LEU A 66 -28.11 0.66 8.58
CA LEU A 66 -28.60 1.43 9.72
C LEU A 66 -29.66 2.45 9.29
N LYS A 67 -29.45 3.16 8.17
CA LYS A 67 -30.38 4.17 7.63
C LYS A 67 -31.68 3.56 7.12
N GLN A 68 -31.65 2.36 6.55
CA GLN A 68 -32.83 1.63 6.10
C GLN A 68 -33.72 1.13 7.26
N LYS A 69 -33.43 1.53 8.51
CA LYS A 69 -34.22 1.24 9.70
C LYS A 69 -34.52 -0.25 9.89
N ILE A 70 -33.60 -1.14 9.50
CA ILE A 70 -33.75 -2.58 9.72
C ILE A 70 -33.75 -2.80 11.25
N PRO A 71 -34.90 -3.12 11.88
CA PRO A 71 -35.03 -3.05 13.34
C PRO A 71 -34.02 -3.94 14.06
N ALA A 72 -33.75 -5.13 13.50
CA ALA A 72 -32.79 -6.09 14.05
C ALA A 72 -31.33 -5.57 14.04
N LYS A 73 -30.91 -4.80 13.03
CA LYS A 73 -29.54 -4.25 12.97
C LYS A 73 -29.34 -3.05 13.88
N ILE A 74 -30.37 -2.19 13.98
CA ILE A 74 -30.38 -1.07 14.94
C ILE A 74 -30.31 -1.63 16.35
N GLU A 75 -31.16 -2.59 16.68
CA GLU A 75 -31.19 -3.22 18.00
C GLU A 75 -29.86 -3.90 18.34
N ARG A 76 -29.28 -4.65 17.39
CA ARG A 76 -27.97 -5.26 17.58
C ARG A 76 -26.89 -4.22 17.90
N THR A 77 -26.86 -3.11 17.16
CA THR A 77 -25.89 -2.04 17.38
C THR A 77 -26.11 -1.32 18.71
N ALA A 78 -27.37 -1.06 19.07
CA ALA A 78 -27.75 -0.46 20.35
C ALA A 78 -27.30 -1.34 21.54
N ARG A 79 -27.48 -2.67 21.43
CA ARG A 79 -27.06 -3.63 22.46
C ARG A 79 -25.53 -3.80 22.50
N GLU A 80 -24.89 -4.08 21.36
CA GLU A 80 -23.46 -4.43 21.30
C GLU A 80 -22.52 -3.22 21.47
N LYS A 81 -22.81 -2.07 20.84
CA LYS A 81 -21.93 -0.89 20.90
C LYS A 81 -22.26 0.04 22.06
N TYR A 82 -23.52 0.11 22.47
CA TYR A 82 -24.01 1.11 23.42
C TYR A 82 -24.61 0.51 24.69
N ASN A 83 -24.64 -0.83 24.85
CA ASN A 83 -25.23 -1.52 26.01
C ASN A 83 -26.67 -1.08 26.33
N MET A 84 -27.43 -0.66 25.31
CA MET A 84 -28.83 -0.28 25.46
C MET A 84 -29.70 -1.53 25.63
N ILE A 85 -30.71 -1.44 26.50
CA ILE A 85 -31.71 -2.48 26.75
C ILE A 85 -33.11 -1.93 26.50
N ARG A 86 -34.07 -2.77 26.13
CA ARG A 86 -35.47 -2.34 25.98
C ARG A 86 -36.12 -2.10 27.33
N GLU A 87 -37.16 -1.28 27.35
CA GLU A 87 -37.99 -1.09 28.55
C GLU A 87 -38.53 -2.44 29.05
N GLY A 88 -38.29 -2.75 30.33
CA GLY A 88 -38.68 -4.01 30.96
C GLY A 88 -37.63 -5.12 30.95
N GLU A 89 -36.50 -4.96 30.25
CA GLU A 89 -35.38 -5.91 30.31
C GLU A 89 -34.46 -5.65 31.52
N LYS A 90 -33.78 -6.68 32.02
CA LYS A 90 -32.77 -6.58 33.08
C LYS A 90 -31.39 -6.93 32.51
N ALA A 91 -30.43 -6.04 32.69
CA ALA A 91 -29.03 -6.31 32.35
C ALA A 91 -28.37 -7.15 33.45
N ILE A 92 -27.69 -8.24 33.05
CA ILE A 92 -26.86 -9.06 33.94
C ILE A 92 -25.41 -8.76 33.60
N LYS A 93 -24.63 -8.28 34.56
CA LYS A 93 -23.17 -8.17 34.44
C LYS A 93 -22.54 -9.34 35.19
N ILE A 94 -21.64 -10.04 34.53
CA ILE A 94 -20.81 -11.08 35.14
C ILE A 94 -19.47 -10.42 35.45
N GLU A 95 -19.12 -10.33 36.72
CA GLU A 95 -17.78 -9.92 37.15
C GLU A 95 -16.91 -11.18 37.16
N GLU A 96 -15.80 -11.17 36.41
CA GLU A 96 -14.80 -12.25 36.48
C GLU A 96 -13.93 -11.99 37.73
N GLU A 97 -13.84 -12.98 38.63
CA GLU A 97 -13.01 -12.96 39.84
C GLU A 97 -11.52 -13.06 39.55
#